data_AF-A0A0C3FD60-F1
#
_entry.id   AF-A0A0C3FD60-F1
#
_cell.length_a   1.000
_cell.length_b   1.000
_cell.length_c   1.000
_cell.angle_alpha   90.00
_cell.angle_beta   90.00
_cell.angle_gamma   90.00
#
_symmetry.space_group_name_H-M   'P 1'
#
loop_
_entity.id
_entity.type
_entity.pdbx_description
1 polymer ?
#
loop_
_entity_poly.entity_id
_entity_poly.type
_entity_poly.pdbx_seq_one_letter_code
_entity_poly.pdbx_strand_id
1 'polypeptide(L)'
;MSASPASVPSNEEQVQLLLACRYGDFEDVQEFVKKFGPGSLTKIRDDNGNTVLHMICGNGHSDILGFLGPIVPPTLLSVQNNAQSTALHWAAINQHLYIMQQLVELPGGPGIDLIDMKNEAGRSPLGEAEMAGWQEGAKWLVEVMKLDTDEITEEDGDEVIDESQDVEVEIEDADGQVARMKMSGGGEREADNKSGSSS
;
A
#
# COMPACT_ATOMS: atom_id res chain seq x y z
N MET A 1 -37.60 3.94 -21.79
CA MET A 1 -36.83 5.12 -22.21
C MET A 1 -35.59 4.59 -22.90
N SER A 2 -35.48 4.77 -24.22
CA SER A 2 -34.28 4.39 -24.97
C SER A 2 -33.22 5.45 -24.68
N ALA A 3 -32.14 5.11 -23.99
CA ALA A 3 -30.98 5.98 -23.92
C ALA A 3 -30.47 6.16 -25.36
N SER A 4 -30.48 7.40 -25.87
CA SER A 4 -29.73 7.73 -27.08
C SER A 4 -28.28 7.28 -26.89
N PRO A 5 -27.59 6.77 -27.93
CA PRO A 5 -26.18 6.42 -27.79
C PRO A 5 -25.45 7.67 -27.31
N ALA A 6 -24.81 7.58 -26.14
CA ALA A 6 -23.99 8.66 -25.63
C ALA A 6 -22.99 9.01 -26.74
N SER A 7 -23.11 10.22 -27.27
CA SER A 7 -22.20 10.73 -28.30
C SER A 7 -20.77 10.65 -27.76
N VAL A 8 -19.78 10.28 -28.55
CA VAL A 8 -18.39 10.29 -28.08
C VAL A 8 -17.95 11.74 -27.82
N PRO A 9 -17.33 12.07 -26.68
CA PRO A 9 -16.85 13.42 -26.41
C PRO A 9 -15.73 13.80 -27.37
N SER A 10 -15.79 15.01 -27.91
CA SER A 10 -14.72 15.58 -28.75
C SER A 10 -13.44 15.79 -27.95
N ASN A 11 -12.31 15.98 -28.64
CA ASN A 11 -11.03 16.26 -27.95
C ASN A 11 -11.10 17.53 -27.10
N GLU A 12 -11.81 18.55 -27.55
CA GLU A 12 -11.98 19.80 -26.79
C GLU A 12 -12.75 19.55 -25.48
N GLU A 13 -13.83 18.78 -25.53
CA GLU A 13 -14.61 18.42 -24.33
C GLU A 13 -13.81 17.54 -23.37
N GLN A 14 -12.95 16.65 -23.89
CA GLN A 14 -12.05 15.84 -23.06
C GLN A 14 -11.01 16.70 -22.34
N VAL A 15 -10.42 17.67 -23.05
CA VAL A 15 -9.47 18.64 -22.46
C VAL A 15 -10.17 19.50 -21.41
N GLN A 16 -11.36 20.02 -21.71
CA GLN A 16 -12.16 20.80 -20.77
C GLN A 16 -12.51 20.00 -19.52
N LEU A 17 -12.89 18.73 -19.65
CA LEU A 17 -13.14 17.87 -18.50
C LEU A 17 -11.91 17.71 -17.60
N LEU A 18 -10.73 17.49 -18.18
CA LEU A 18 -9.49 17.35 -17.42
C LEU A 18 -9.13 18.65 -16.69
N LEU A 19 -9.40 19.81 -17.32
CA LEU A 19 -9.25 21.12 -16.67
C LEU A 19 -10.25 21.30 -15.52
N ALA A 20 -11.53 20.99 -15.73
CA ALA A 20 -12.55 21.02 -14.68
C ALA A 20 -12.16 20.14 -13.49
N CYS A 21 -11.72 18.91 -13.76
CA CYS A 21 -11.20 17.98 -12.75
C CYS A 21 -9.96 18.51 -12.01
N ARG A 22 -9.12 19.31 -12.68
CA ARG A 22 -7.91 19.89 -12.08
C ARG A 22 -8.25 21.10 -11.20
N TYR A 23 -9.20 21.93 -11.61
CA TYR A 23 -9.56 23.16 -10.91
C TYR A 23 -10.71 23.00 -9.91
N GLY A 24 -11.38 21.85 -9.90
CA GLY A 24 -12.45 21.58 -8.93
C GLY A 24 -13.81 22.06 -9.42
N ASP A 25 -14.01 22.21 -10.73
CA ASP A 25 -15.27 22.67 -11.32
C ASP A 25 -16.28 21.51 -11.32
N PHE A 26 -16.88 21.26 -10.15
CA PHE A 26 -17.76 20.13 -9.89
C PHE A 26 -18.97 20.09 -10.84
N GLU A 27 -19.59 21.24 -11.10
CA GLU A 27 -20.73 21.36 -12.00
C GLU A 27 -20.39 20.88 -13.42
N ASP A 28 -19.25 21.29 -13.98
CA ASP A 28 -18.82 20.90 -15.32
C ASP A 28 -18.55 19.39 -15.40
N VAL A 29 -17.98 18.80 -14.34
CA VAL A 29 -17.80 17.35 -14.25
C VAL A 29 -19.15 16.62 -14.23
N GLN A 30 -20.13 17.13 -13.46
CA GLN A 30 -21.47 16.55 -13.42
C GLN A 30 -22.18 16.64 -14.78
N GLU A 31 -22.08 17.79 -15.45
CA GLU A 31 -22.67 18.00 -16.78
C GLU A 31 -22.05 17.07 -17.82
N PHE A 32 -20.72 16.90 -17.79
CA PHE A 32 -20.02 15.97 -18.66
C PHE A 32 -20.51 14.53 -18.46
N VAL A 33 -20.55 14.06 -17.20
CA VAL A 33 -21.01 12.70 -16.87
C VAL A 33 -22.48 12.50 -17.27
N LYS A 34 -23.33 13.52 -17.08
CA LYS A 34 -24.74 13.48 -17.52
C LYS A 34 -24.87 13.37 -19.04
N LYS A 35 -24.00 14.05 -19.80
CA LYS A 35 -24.01 14.08 -21.26
C LYS A 35 -23.45 12.81 -21.89
N PHE A 36 -22.35 12.29 -21.33
CA PHE A 36 -21.54 11.22 -21.95
C PHE A 36 -21.54 9.89 -21.20
N GLY A 37 -22.06 9.87 -19.97
CA GLY A 37 -22.04 8.73 -19.07
C GLY A 37 -20.66 8.48 -18.44
N PRO A 38 -20.59 7.81 -17.29
CA PRO A 38 -19.34 7.56 -16.57
C PRO A 38 -18.36 6.66 -17.35
N GLY A 39 -18.87 5.80 -18.23
CA GLY A 39 -18.03 4.93 -19.08
C GLY A 39 -17.11 5.71 -20.02
N SER A 40 -17.48 6.93 -20.41
CA SER A 40 -16.65 7.79 -21.26
C SER A 40 -15.32 8.17 -20.61
N LEU A 41 -15.29 8.31 -19.27
CA LEU A 41 -14.13 8.72 -18.48
C LEU A 41 -12.93 7.77 -18.61
N THR A 42 -13.21 6.50 -18.92
CA THR A 42 -12.17 5.45 -19.02
C THR A 42 -11.16 5.71 -20.13
N LYS A 43 -11.53 6.47 -21.17
CA LYS A 43 -10.70 6.72 -22.35
C LYS A 43 -9.99 8.09 -22.33
N ILE A 44 -10.33 8.95 -21.37
CA ILE A 44 -9.89 10.36 -21.36
C ILE A 44 -8.55 10.46 -20.64
N ARG A 45 -7.52 10.94 -21.34
CA ARG A 45 -6.16 11.11 -20.83
C ARG A 45 -5.55 12.39 -21.41
N ASP A 46 -4.69 13.05 -20.65
CA ASP A 46 -3.80 14.09 -21.20
C ASP A 46 -2.57 13.46 -21.89
N ASP A 47 -1.68 14.30 -22.42
CA ASP A 47 -0.46 13.86 -23.11
C ASP A 47 0.53 13.10 -22.20
N ASN A 48 0.39 13.24 -20.87
CA ASN A 48 1.18 12.52 -19.87
C ASN A 48 0.50 11.24 -19.39
N GLY A 49 -0.62 10.85 -20.00
CA GLY A 49 -1.41 9.70 -19.58
C GLY A 49 -2.20 9.92 -18.30
N ASN A 50 -2.33 11.16 -17.81
CA ASN A 50 -3.08 11.47 -16.61
C ASN A 50 -4.58 11.33 -16.86
N THR A 51 -5.25 10.64 -15.95
CA THR A 51 -6.71 10.45 -15.96
C THR A 51 -7.41 11.60 -15.22
N VAL A 52 -8.75 11.63 -15.29
CA VAL A 52 -9.55 12.49 -14.41
C VAL A 52 -9.21 12.30 -12.92
N LEU A 53 -8.92 11.06 -12.49
CA LEU A 53 -8.56 10.78 -11.10
C LEU A 53 -7.20 11.34 -10.69
N HIS A 54 -6.23 11.41 -11.60
CA HIS A 54 -4.96 12.08 -11.31
C HIS A 54 -5.18 13.57 -11.06
N MET A 55 -6.01 14.20 -11.91
CA MET A 55 -6.35 15.62 -11.76
C MET A 55 -7.11 15.88 -10.46
N ILE A 56 -8.12 15.07 -10.14
CA ILE A 56 -8.92 15.21 -8.91
C ILE A 56 -8.08 14.98 -7.67
N CYS A 57 -7.40 13.85 -7.60
CA CYS A 57 -6.73 13.39 -6.39
C CYS A 57 -5.47 14.20 -6.10
N GLY A 58 -4.72 14.57 -7.14
CA GLY A 58 -3.54 15.41 -7.00
C GLY A 58 -3.83 16.86 -6.64
N ASN A 59 -5.07 17.33 -6.76
CA ASN A 59 -5.47 18.70 -6.41
C ASN A 59 -6.47 18.76 -5.24
N GLY A 60 -6.78 17.63 -4.59
CA GLY A 60 -7.53 17.61 -3.34
C GLY A 60 -9.06 17.69 -3.47
N HIS A 61 -9.62 17.45 -4.67
CA HIS A 61 -11.06 17.64 -4.95
C HIS A 61 -11.92 16.45 -4.48
N SER A 62 -12.08 16.34 -3.15
CA SER A 62 -12.74 15.19 -2.50
C SER A 62 -14.23 15.07 -2.78
N ASP A 63 -14.90 16.16 -3.10
CA ASP A 63 -16.28 16.21 -3.56
C ASP A 63 -16.44 15.54 -4.94
N ILE A 64 -15.58 15.87 -5.89
CA ILE A 64 -15.56 15.23 -7.21
C ILE A 64 -15.20 13.75 -7.06
N LEU A 65 -14.23 13.40 -6.20
CA LEU A 65 -13.88 12.00 -5.94
C LEU A 65 -15.06 11.22 -5.35
N GLY A 66 -15.77 11.80 -4.36
CA GLY A 66 -16.97 11.20 -3.78
C GLY A 66 -18.11 11.00 -4.78
N PHE A 67 -18.20 11.87 -5.79
CA PHE A 67 -19.17 11.73 -6.88
C PHE A 67 -18.77 10.68 -7.92
N LEU A 68 -17.50 10.69 -8.39
CA LEU A 68 -17.05 9.81 -9.46
C LEU A 68 -16.65 8.41 -8.99
N GLY A 69 -16.01 8.29 -7.83
CA GLY A 69 -15.47 7.04 -7.30
C GLY A 69 -16.48 5.87 -7.33
N PRO A 70 -17.73 6.05 -6.86
CA PRO A 70 -18.74 4.99 -6.87
C PRO A 70 -19.28 4.61 -8.25
N ILE A 71 -19.07 5.44 -9.29
CA ILE A 71 -19.70 5.27 -10.62
C ILE A 71 -18.71 4.94 -11.73
N VAL A 72 -17.39 5.07 -11.47
CA VAL A 72 -16.35 4.66 -12.40
C VAL A 72 -16.01 3.17 -12.23
N PRO A 73 -15.56 2.48 -13.29
CA PRO A 73 -15.11 1.11 -13.14
C PRO A 73 -13.86 1.04 -12.24
N PRO A 74 -13.71 -0.02 -11.42
CA PRO A 74 -12.56 -0.18 -10.53
C PRO A 74 -11.20 -0.12 -11.25
N THR A 75 -11.16 -0.56 -12.50
CA THR A 75 -9.97 -0.51 -13.34
C THR A 75 -9.45 0.90 -13.59
N LEU A 76 -10.29 1.94 -13.46
CA LEU A 76 -9.85 3.34 -13.58
C LEU A 76 -9.08 3.81 -12.34
N LEU A 77 -9.40 3.28 -11.16
CA LEU A 77 -8.84 3.69 -9.86
C LEU A 77 -7.35 3.34 -9.72
N SER A 78 -6.89 2.29 -10.42
CA SER A 78 -5.49 1.82 -10.41
C SER A 78 -4.70 2.19 -11.68
N VAL A 79 -5.26 3.01 -12.57
CA VAL A 79 -4.54 3.42 -13.79
C VAL A 79 -3.27 4.18 -13.43
N GLN A 80 -2.18 3.78 -14.06
CA GLN A 80 -0.90 4.46 -14.02
C GLN A 80 -0.75 5.41 -15.22
N ASN A 81 -0.23 6.61 -14.99
CA ASN A 81 0.15 7.55 -16.04
C ASN A 81 1.47 7.14 -16.73
N ASN A 82 2.01 8.00 -17.61
CA ASN A 82 3.25 7.69 -18.35
C ASN A 82 4.47 7.50 -17.43
N ALA A 83 4.49 8.13 -16.25
CA ALA A 83 5.52 7.94 -15.22
C ALA A 83 5.21 6.77 -14.27
N GLN A 84 4.30 5.88 -14.68
CA GLN A 84 3.74 4.79 -13.89
C GLN A 84 3.12 5.22 -12.54
N SER A 85 2.82 6.50 -12.34
CA SER A 85 2.23 6.98 -11.11
C SER A 85 0.73 6.76 -11.13
N THR A 86 0.14 6.34 -10.02
CA THR A 86 -1.32 6.30 -9.82
C THR A 86 -1.84 7.63 -9.26
N ALA A 87 -3.16 7.79 -9.22
CA ALA A 87 -3.79 8.92 -8.53
C ALA A 87 -3.42 9.01 -7.04
N LEU A 88 -3.14 7.87 -6.38
CA LEU A 88 -2.72 7.84 -4.98
C LEU A 88 -1.30 8.40 -4.79
N HIS A 89 -0.38 8.19 -5.75
CA HIS A 89 0.93 8.85 -5.73
C HIS A 89 0.79 10.37 -5.80
N TRP A 90 -0.11 10.88 -6.64
CA TRP A 90 -0.37 12.31 -6.79
C TRP A 90 -1.03 12.92 -5.55
N ALA A 91 -1.93 12.18 -4.89
CA ALA A 91 -2.46 12.61 -3.60
C ALA A 91 -1.38 12.65 -2.52
N ALA A 92 -0.43 11.70 -2.53
CA ALA A 92 0.65 11.63 -1.56
C ALA A 92 1.69 12.76 -1.73
N ILE A 93 2.17 13.01 -2.96
CA ILE A 93 3.14 14.08 -3.24
C ILE A 93 2.57 15.47 -2.90
N ASN A 94 1.26 15.66 -3.05
CA ASN A 94 0.56 16.92 -2.76
C ASN A 94 -0.15 16.94 -1.39
N GLN A 95 0.11 15.94 -0.53
CA GLN A 95 -0.29 15.92 0.89
C GLN A 95 -1.81 15.92 1.14
N HIS A 96 -2.57 15.20 0.31
CA HIS A 96 -4.03 15.11 0.41
C HIS A 96 -4.48 13.84 1.15
N LEU A 97 -4.34 13.80 2.49
CA LEU A 97 -4.68 12.61 3.31
C LEU A 97 -6.11 12.12 3.09
N TYR A 98 -7.08 13.03 3.12
CA TYR A 98 -8.49 12.67 3.01
C TYR A 98 -8.82 12.01 1.65
N ILE A 99 -8.18 12.46 0.57
CA ILE A 99 -8.29 11.81 -0.75
C ILE A 99 -7.71 10.39 -0.72
N MET A 100 -6.56 10.21 -0.06
CA MET A 100 -5.91 8.90 0.03
C MET A 100 -6.78 7.90 0.78
N GLN A 101 -7.33 8.33 1.91
CA GLN A 101 -8.31 7.55 2.69
C GLN A 101 -9.51 7.16 1.83
N GLN A 102 -10.12 8.14 1.15
CA GLN A 102 -11.24 7.86 0.25
C GLN A 102 -10.90 6.86 -0.84
N LEU A 103 -9.74 6.98 -1.51
CA LEU A 103 -9.33 6.05 -2.57
C LEU A 103 -9.17 4.62 -2.07
N VAL A 104 -8.56 4.42 -0.90
CA VAL A 104 -8.34 3.09 -0.30
C VAL A 104 -9.64 2.51 0.24
N GLU A 105 -10.56 3.34 0.74
CA GLU A 105 -11.84 2.90 1.32
C GLU A 105 -12.97 2.76 0.27
N LEU A 106 -12.71 3.08 -1.01
CA LEU A 106 -13.73 3.02 -2.07
C LEU A 106 -14.27 1.58 -2.24
N PRO A 107 -15.59 1.35 -2.05
CA PRO A 107 -16.16 0.01 -2.18
C PRO A 107 -15.98 -0.59 -3.57
N GLY A 108 -15.41 -1.79 -3.64
CA GLY A 108 -15.11 -2.47 -4.91
C GLY A 108 -13.95 -1.85 -5.69
N GLY A 109 -13.25 -0.87 -5.11
CA GLY A 109 -11.99 -0.37 -5.62
C GLY A 109 -10.82 -1.32 -5.36
N PRO A 110 -9.61 -0.95 -5.79
CA PRO A 110 -8.39 -1.71 -5.54
C PRO A 110 -7.98 -1.76 -4.06
N GLY A 111 -8.54 -0.90 -3.21
CA GLY A 111 -8.26 -0.91 -1.78
C GLY A 111 -6.79 -0.67 -1.46
N ILE A 112 -6.29 -1.46 -0.53
CA ILE A 112 -4.91 -1.47 -0.05
C ILE A 112 -3.90 -1.82 -1.15
N ASP A 113 -4.27 -2.53 -2.22
CA ASP A 113 -3.33 -2.86 -3.29
C ASP A 113 -2.73 -1.61 -3.96
N LEU A 114 -3.41 -0.45 -3.88
CA LEU A 114 -2.89 0.82 -4.38
C LEU A 114 -1.64 1.32 -3.65
N ILE A 115 -1.48 1.00 -2.35
CA ILE A 115 -0.38 1.54 -1.54
C ILE A 115 0.97 0.87 -1.85
N ASP A 116 0.95 -0.29 -2.50
CA ASP A 116 2.16 -1.04 -2.90
C ASP A 116 2.60 -0.78 -4.33
N MET A 117 1.74 -0.19 -5.17
CA MET A 117 2.07 0.11 -6.56
C MET A 117 3.26 1.07 -6.63
N LYS A 118 4.22 0.79 -7.50
CA LYS A 118 5.40 1.63 -7.71
C LYS A 118 5.30 2.39 -9.03
N ASN A 119 5.76 3.63 -8.99
CA ASN A 119 5.95 4.43 -10.19
C ASN A 119 7.28 4.11 -10.91
N GLU A 120 7.58 4.82 -12.00
CA GLU A 120 8.75 4.57 -12.84
C GLU A 120 10.07 4.78 -12.09
N ALA A 121 10.05 5.62 -11.05
CA ALA A 121 11.20 5.82 -10.17
C ALA A 121 11.31 4.76 -9.05
N GLY A 122 10.44 3.75 -9.05
CA GLY A 122 10.42 2.67 -8.07
C GLY A 122 9.84 3.06 -6.70
N ARG A 123 9.19 4.23 -6.59
CA ARG A 123 8.59 4.71 -5.34
C ARG A 123 7.12 4.32 -5.27
N SER A 124 6.68 3.87 -4.11
CA SER A 124 5.26 3.75 -3.77
C SER A 124 4.70 5.10 -3.30
N PRO A 125 3.39 5.24 -3.05
CA PRO A 125 2.81 6.43 -2.43
C PRO A 125 3.50 6.81 -1.10
N LEU A 126 3.96 5.83 -0.31
CA LEU A 126 4.74 6.08 0.90
C LEU A 126 6.08 6.74 0.59
N GLY A 127 6.80 6.22 -0.42
CA GLY A 127 8.05 6.83 -0.86
C GLY A 127 7.87 8.26 -1.38
N GLU A 128 6.75 8.58 -2.05
CA GLU A 128 6.43 9.96 -2.44
C GLU A 128 6.12 10.86 -1.22
N ALA A 129 5.36 10.36 -0.24
CA ALA A 129 5.07 11.09 0.99
C ALA A 129 6.37 11.41 1.78
N GLU A 130 7.28 10.44 1.88
CA GLU A 130 8.58 10.62 2.53
C GLU A 130 9.46 11.64 1.79
N MET A 131 9.53 11.54 0.45
CA MET A 131 10.27 12.50 -0.39
C MET A 131 9.72 13.93 -0.27
N ALA A 132 8.40 14.07 -0.09
CA ALA A 132 7.74 15.35 0.18
C ALA A 132 7.92 15.84 1.63
N GLY A 133 8.48 15.02 2.53
CA GLY A 133 8.62 15.33 3.95
C GLY A 133 7.29 15.32 4.71
N TRP A 134 6.26 14.66 4.16
CA TRP A 134 4.90 14.69 4.69
C TRP A 134 4.66 13.57 5.71
N GLN A 135 4.93 13.90 6.98
CA GLN A 135 4.90 12.95 8.09
C GLN A 135 3.50 12.36 8.35
N GLU A 136 2.45 13.16 8.22
CA GLU A 136 1.08 12.72 8.52
C GLU A 136 0.62 11.62 7.56
N GLY A 137 0.80 11.83 6.25
CA GLY A 137 0.44 10.83 5.25
C GLY A 137 1.35 9.60 5.27
N ALA A 138 2.65 9.80 5.49
CA ALA A 138 3.58 8.67 5.65
C ALA A 138 3.19 7.79 6.84
N LYS A 139 2.83 8.41 7.98
CA LYS A 139 2.35 7.70 9.15
C LYS A 139 1.07 6.91 8.84
N TRP A 140 0.08 7.54 8.20
CA TRP A 140 -1.16 6.86 7.83
C TRP A 140 -0.91 5.66 6.91
N LEU A 141 -0.06 5.81 5.89
CA LEU A 141 0.29 4.70 4.99
C LEU A 141 0.94 3.53 5.73
N VAL A 142 1.84 3.78 6.68
CA VAL A 142 2.44 2.73 7.51
C VAL A 142 1.40 2.07 8.42
N GLU A 143 0.42 2.81 8.94
CA GLU A 143 -0.68 2.25 9.72
C GLU A 143 -1.55 1.32 8.86
N VAL A 144 -1.91 1.74 7.64
CA VAL A 144 -2.66 0.89 6.69
C VAL A 144 -1.90 -0.39 6.36
N MET A 145 -0.61 -0.30 6.04
CA MET A 145 0.23 -1.47 5.75
C MET A 145 0.25 -2.52 6.88
N LYS A 146 0.19 -2.09 8.14
CA LYS A 146 0.22 -2.99 9.29
C LYS A 146 -1.11 -3.70 9.50
N LEU A 147 -2.23 -3.00 9.25
CA LEU A 147 -3.56 -3.59 9.37
C LEU A 147 -3.70 -4.79 8.41
N ASP A 148 -3.13 -4.67 7.20
CA ASP A 148 -3.16 -5.75 6.21
C ASP A 148 -2.33 -6.97 6.63
N THR A 149 -1.24 -6.76 7.38
CA THR A 149 -0.42 -7.86 7.90
C THR A 149 -1.03 -8.52 9.14
N ASP A 150 -1.73 -7.75 9.97
CA ASP A 150 -2.33 -8.23 11.22
C ASP A 150 -3.65 -9.02 11.00
N GLU A 151 -4.26 -8.91 9.81
CA GLU A 151 -5.41 -9.76 9.40
C GLU A 151 -5.01 -11.19 9.05
N ILE A 152 -3.71 -11.51 8.97
CA ILE A 152 -3.21 -12.88 9.02
C ILE A 152 -3.21 -13.30 10.49
N THR A 153 -4.40 -13.60 11.05
CA THR A 153 -4.47 -14.27 12.34
C THR A 153 -3.71 -15.58 12.25
N GLU A 154 -2.70 -15.72 13.10
CA GLU A 154 -1.99 -16.96 13.37
C GLU A 154 -2.98 -18.08 13.74
N GLU A 155 -3.40 -18.87 12.74
CA GLU A 155 -3.65 -20.30 12.92
C GLU A 155 -2.48 -21.03 12.26
N ASP A 156 -1.38 -21.13 13.00
CA ASP A 156 -0.41 -22.23 13.05
C ASP A 156 0.99 -21.68 13.31
N GLY A 157 1.54 -22.04 14.47
CA GLY A 157 2.97 -21.90 14.72
C GLY A 157 3.39 -21.32 16.06
N ASP A 158 2.63 -21.50 17.13
CA ASP A 158 3.22 -21.46 18.48
C ASP A 158 4.11 -22.70 18.64
N GLU A 159 5.25 -22.74 17.92
CA GLU A 159 6.41 -23.52 18.35
C GLU A 159 6.95 -22.83 19.59
N VAL A 160 6.32 -23.13 20.72
CA VAL A 160 6.98 -23.07 22.02
C VAL A 160 8.28 -23.86 21.90
N ILE A 161 9.39 -23.14 21.76
CA ILE A 161 10.73 -23.70 21.90
C ILE A 161 10.84 -24.12 23.37
N ASP A 162 10.53 -25.39 23.66
CA ASP A 162 10.81 -26.02 24.94
C ASP A 162 12.33 -26.13 25.10
N GLU A 163 12.95 -25.17 25.79
CA GLU A 163 14.37 -25.14 26.14
C GLU A 163 14.79 -26.22 27.16
N SER A 164 14.20 -27.42 27.12
CA SER A 164 14.57 -28.51 28.04
C SER A 164 14.79 -29.87 27.39
N GLN A 165 15.16 -29.91 26.10
CA GLN A 165 15.60 -31.16 25.48
C GLN A 165 17.06 -31.47 25.85
N ASP A 166 17.22 -32.38 26.81
CA ASP A 166 18.47 -33.10 27.05
C ASP A 166 18.89 -33.86 25.77
N VAL A 167 19.97 -33.40 25.12
CA VAL A 167 20.54 -34.11 23.96
C VAL A 167 21.42 -35.25 24.47
N GLU A 168 21.01 -36.49 24.19
CA GLU A 168 21.80 -37.70 24.43
C GLU A 168 22.48 -38.13 23.12
N VAL A 169 23.81 -38.12 23.10
CA VAL A 169 24.61 -38.53 21.94
C VAL A 169 25.21 -39.90 22.22
N GLU A 170 24.88 -40.88 21.37
CA GLU A 170 25.53 -42.21 21.36
C GLU A 170 26.70 -42.19 20.38
N ILE A 171 27.89 -42.56 20.87
CA ILE A 171 29.09 -42.65 20.05
C ILE A 171 29.61 -44.08 20.16
N GLU A 172 29.71 -44.77 19.03
CA GLU A 172 30.27 -46.12 18.92
C GLU A 172 31.72 -46.06 18.43
N ASP A 173 32.63 -46.74 19.13
CA ASP A 173 34.02 -46.85 18.71
C ASP A 173 34.24 -47.95 17.65
N ALA A 174 35.45 -48.04 17.10
CA ALA A 174 35.79 -49.00 16.05
C ALA A 174 35.76 -50.47 16.50
N ASP A 175 35.64 -50.72 17.81
CA ASP A 175 35.54 -52.05 18.42
C ASP A 175 34.08 -52.40 18.80
N GLY A 176 33.12 -51.52 18.47
CA GLY A 176 31.68 -51.74 18.68
C GLY A 176 31.19 -51.43 20.09
N GLN A 177 31.95 -50.67 20.88
CA GLN A 177 31.51 -50.23 22.21
C GLN A 177 30.82 -48.87 22.12
N VAL A 178 29.60 -48.79 22.66
CA VAL A 178 28.77 -47.58 22.65
C VAL A 178 28.92 -46.84 23.97
N ALA A 179 29.31 -45.56 23.91
CA ALA A 179 29.28 -44.64 25.03
C ALA A 179 28.12 -43.63 24.85
N ARG A 180 27.36 -43.40 25.93
CA ARG A 180 26.25 -42.42 25.97
C ARG A 180 26.67 -41.20 26.77
N MET A 181 26.54 -40.02 26.16
CA MET A 181 26.86 -38.76 26.84
C MET A 181 25.63 -37.84 26.84
N LYS A 182 25.22 -37.40 28.03
CA LYS A 182 24.07 -36.52 28.25
C LYS A 182 24.58 -35.09 28.49
N MET A 183 24.28 -34.17 27.58
CA MET A 183 24.74 -32.78 27.66
C MET A 183 23.56 -31.90 28.07
N SER A 184 23.54 -31.46 29.34
CA SER A 184 22.58 -30.44 29.80
C SER A 184 23.10 -29.05 29.44
N GLY A 185 22.38 -28.30 28.62
CA GLY A 185 22.68 -26.90 28.33
C GLY A 185 22.36 -26.01 29.52
N GLY A 186 23.38 -25.55 30.24
CA GLY A 186 23.22 -24.61 31.36
C GLY A 186 24.57 -24.13 31.88
N GLY A 187 24.81 -22.82 31.83
CA GLY A 187 26.11 -22.17 32.03
C GLY A 187 26.63 -22.07 33.47
N GLU A 188 27.67 -21.23 33.58
CA GLU A 188 28.37 -20.73 34.77
C GLU A 188 29.59 -21.54 35.28
N ARG A 189 30.78 -20.91 35.13
CA ARG A 189 31.85 -20.97 36.12
C ARG A 189 32.36 -19.56 36.37
N GLU A 190 31.72 -18.86 37.30
CA GLU A 190 32.42 -17.92 38.16
C GLU A 190 33.47 -18.69 38.96
N ALA A 191 34.70 -18.17 39.01
CA ALA A 191 35.71 -18.60 39.95
C ALA A 191 36.38 -17.35 40.54
N ASP A 192 35.69 -16.75 41.50
CA ASP A 192 36.33 -15.96 42.55
C ASP A 192 37.07 -16.92 43.48
N ASN A 193 38.39 -16.75 43.65
CA ASN A 193 39.05 -17.24 44.86
C ASN A 193 40.19 -16.30 45.26
N LYS A 194 39.89 -15.44 46.24
CA LYS A 194 40.88 -14.78 47.10
C LYS A 194 41.23 -15.70 48.27
N SER A 195 42.50 -16.02 48.41
CA SER A 195 43.23 -16.15 49.68
C SER A 195 44.72 -15.92 49.36
N GLY A 196 45.54 -15.20 50.10
CA GLY A 196 45.46 -14.83 51.51
C GLY A 196 46.66 -15.40 52.29
N SER A 197 47.85 -14.81 52.06
CA SER A 197 48.97 -14.63 52.99
C SER A 197 49.91 -15.77 53.47
N SER A 198 51.15 -15.32 53.66
CA SER A 198 52.26 -15.83 54.51
C SER A 198 53.15 -16.90 53.87
N SER A 199 54.49 -16.78 53.83
CA SER A 199 55.45 -16.09 54.70
C SER A 199 56.62 -15.48 53.93
#